data_AF-A0A1Q3S3F4-F1
#
_entry.id   AF-A0A1Q3S3F4-F1
#
_cell.length_a   1.000
_cell.length_b   1.000
_cell.length_c   1.000
_cell.angle_alpha   90.00
_cell.angle_beta   90.00
_cell.angle_gamma   90.00
#
_symmetry.space_group_name_H-M   'P 1'
#
loop_
_entity.id
_entity.type
_entity.pdbx_description
1 polymer ?
#
loop_
_entity_poly.entity_id
_entity_poly.type
_entity_poly.pdbx_seq_one_letter_code
_entity_poly.pdbx_strand_id
1 'polypeptide(L)'
;MERIIQITSGRGPEECSWVAAQVLKKVLEEAKEKGMEARVLQRESGQENGTVNTATVLVEGPGSAEFADSWIGTIQWIGQSQFRKMHKRKNWFIGIFEVRQSAKVQISYTDIKYQAMRSSGAGGQHVNKVSSAVRAVHVPTGIAAVAMESRSQHQNKKTATERLIQKLEAATLEQLKEEVNQQWENQLQIERGNPKRVFSGTDFKKQKTDKSYKTTRQQLKNNLQNYIE
;
A
#
# COMPACT_ATOMS: atom_id res chain seq x y z
N MET A 1 4.08 3.84 15.73
CA MET A 1 3.17 3.49 14.63
C MET A 1 3.98 3.44 13.36
N GLU A 2 3.69 2.50 12.46
CA GLU A 2 4.38 2.36 11.18
C GLU A 2 3.47 2.75 10.03
N ARG A 3 4.04 3.35 8.99
CA ARG A 3 3.35 3.68 7.74
C ARG A 3 4.25 3.34 6.57
N ILE A 4 3.68 2.80 5.50
CA ILE A 4 4.41 2.50 4.28
C ILE A 4 3.88 3.41 3.18
N ILE A 5 4.80 4.09 2.51
CA ILE A 5 4.48 4.97 1.38
C ILE A 5 5.19 4.47 0.13
N GLN A 6 4.49 4.49 -0.99
CA GLN A 6 5.00 4.22 -2.33
C GLN A 6 5.15 5.54 -3.07
N ILE A 7 6.37 5.86 -3.49
CA ILE A 7 6.70 7.01 -4.33
C ILE A 7 6.87 6.47 -5.75
N THR A 8 6.14 6.99 -6.71
CA THR A 8 6.21 6.52 -8.09
C THR A 8 6.16 7.65 -9.12
N SER A 9 6.99 7.53 -10.15
CA SER A 9 6.92 8.38 -11.35
C SER A 9 5.81 7.95 -12.32
N GLY A 10 5.18 6.80 -12.05
CA GLY A 10 4.18 6.16 -12.91
C GLY A 10 4.75 5.87 -14.30
N ARG A 11 3.93 6.05 -15.32
CA ARG A 11 4.35 5.98 -16.73
C ARG A 11 4.82 7.33 -17.29
N GLY A 12 5.37 8.17 -16.42
CA GLY A 12 5.95 9.46 -16.80
C GLY A 12 7.27 9.29 -17.58
N PRO A 13 7.75 10.36 -18.23
CA PRO A 13 9.08 10.36 -18.84
C PRO A 13 10.18 10.39 -17.77
N GLU A 14 11.45 10.22 -18.17
CA GLU A 14 12.62 10.19 -17.27
C GLU A 14 12.73 11.40 -16.33
N GLU A 15 12.19 12.57 -16.70
CA GLU A 15 12.11 13.71 -15.78
C GLU A 15 11.32 13.38 -14.50
N CYS A 16 10.21 12.64 -14.62
CA CYS A 16 9.42 12.19 -13.48
C CYS A 16 10.19 11.17 -12.64
N SER A 17 10.95 10.26 -13.26
CA SER A 17 11.77 9.27 -12.53
C SER A 17 12.94 9.92 -11.79
N TRP A 18 13.52 10.98 -12.33
CA TRP A 18 14.48 11.81 -11.61
C TRP A 18 13.84 12.56 -10.44
N VAL A 19 12.66 13.17 -10.66
CA VAL A 19 11.87 13.84 -9.61
C VAL A 19 11.55 12.87 -8.46
N ALA A 20 11.12 11.65 -8.75
CA ALA A 20 10.85 10.61 -7.76
C ALA A 20 12.11 10.28 -6.93
N ALA A 21 13.28 10.21 -7.54
CA ALA A 21 14.54 10.00 -6.82
C ALA A 21 14.88 11.16 -5.87
N GLN A 22 14.69 12.41 -6.31
CA GLN A 22 14.91 13.59 -5.46
C GLN A 22 13.91 13.67 -4.31
N VAL A 23 12.64 13.36 -4.58
CA VAL A 23 11.59 13.33 -3.55
C VAL A 23 11.86 12.22 -2.54
N LEU A 24 12.29 11.04 -2.97
CA LEU A 24 12.70 9.96 -2.07
C LEU A 24 13.79 10.43 -1.10
N LYS A 25 14.83 11.10 -1.60
CA LYS A 25 15.88 11.67 -0.75
C LYS A 25 15.31 12.67 0.25
N LYS A 26 14.41 13.56 -0.18
CA LYS A 26 13.79 14.57 0.68
C LYS A 26 12.89 13.97 1.75
N VAL A 27 12.16 12.91 1.42
CA VAL A 27 11.32 12.16 2.37
C VAL A 27 12.20 11.56 3.48
N LEU A 28 13.31 10.92 3.12
CA LEU A 28 14.25 10.35 4.10
C LEU A 28 14.88 11.42 5.00
N GLU A 29 15.29 12.55 4.41
CA GLU A 29 15.82 13.70 5.16
C GLU A 29 14.78 14.28 6.13
N GLU A 30 13.56 14.57 5.66
CA GLU A 30 12.51 15.18 6.49
C GLU A 30 12.04 14.22 7.60
N ALA A 31 12.02 12.91 7.35
CA ALA A 31 11.72 11.92 8.38
C ALA A 31 12.78 11.94 9.49
N LYS A 32 14.07 11.97 9.12
CA LYS A 32 15.19 12.05 10.06
C LYS A 32 15.17 13.36 10.86
N GLU A 33 14.91 14.50 10.22
CA GLU A 33 14.78 15.81 10.88
C GLU A 33 13.67 15.83 11.94
N LYS A 34 12.58 15.11 11.70
CA LYS A 34 11.45 14.95 12.62
C LYS A 34 11.65 13.85 13.68
N GLY A 35 12.83 13.23 13.72
CA GLY A 35 13.15 12.17 14.70
C GLY A 35 12.43 10.84 14.44
N MET A 36 12.01 10.57 13.19
CA MET A 36 11.44 9.30 12.77
C MET A 36 12.49 8.44 12.05
N GLU A 37 12.33 7.12 12.11
CA GLU A 37 13.13 6.19 11.32
C GLU A 37 12.45 5.96 9.97
N ALA A 38 13.19 6.12 8.87
CA ALA A 38 12.69 5.83 7.53
C ALA A 38 13.62 4.86 6.81
N ARG A 39 13.06 3.76 6.31
CA ARG A 39 13.79 2.67 5.66
C ARG A 39 13.21 2.38 4.29
N VAL A 40 14.06 2.27 3.27
CA VAL A 40 13.63 1.86 1.93
C VAL A 40 13.45 0.34 1.92
N LEU A 41 12.23 -0.12 1.64
CA LEU A 41 11.89 -1.54 1.54
C LEU A 41 12.17 -2.09 0.13
N GLN A 42 11.79 -1.34 -0.89
CA GLN A 42 11.95 -1.70 -2.28
C GLN A 42 12.30 -0.45 -3.09
N ARG A 43 13.15 -0.62 -4.10
CA ARG A 43 13.53 0.44 -5.02
C ARG A 43 13.70 -0.13 -6.42
N GLU A 44 12.98 0.46 -7.36
CA GLU A 44 13.07 0.21 -8.79
C GLU A 44 13.76 1.40 -9.44
N SER A 45 14.98 1.17 -9.91
CA SER A 45 15.75 2.18 -10.64
C SER A 45 15.09 2.52 -11.98
N GLY A 46 15.17 3.78 -12.39
CA GLY A 46 14.76 4.17 -13.74
C GLY A 46 15.84 3.83 -14.78
N GLN A 47 15.60 4.25 -16.03
CA GLN A 47 16.49 3.92 -17.15
C GLN A 47 17.83 4.67 -17.06
N GLU A 48 17.78 5.92 -16.61
CA GLU A 48 18.96 6.77 -16.48
C GLU A 48 19.58 6.72 -15.08
N ASN A 49 20.88 6.98 -14.99
CA ASN A 49 21.59 6.98 -13.71
C ASN A 49 21.00 8.00 -12.72
N GLY A 50 20.77 7.55 -11.48
CA GLY A 50 20.22 8.39 -10.42
C GLY A 50 18.71 8.62 -10.51
N THR A 51 18.00 7.93 -11.39
CA THR A 51 16.53 7.96 -11.47
C THR A 51 15.89 6.78 -10.73
N VAL A 52 14.63 6.95 -10.35
CA VAL A 52 13.82 5.94 -9.65
C VAL A 52 12.43 5.92 -10.26
N ASN A 53 11.97 4.76 -10.70
CA ASN A 53 10.60 4.60 -11.20
C ASN A 53 9.63 4.47 -10.03
N THR A 54 9.94 3.57 -9.09
CA THR A 54 9.13 3.33 -7.90
C THR A 54 10.03 3.07 -6.70
N ALA A 55 9.67 3.58 -5.53
CA ALA A 55 10.30 3.23 -4.28
C ALA A 55 9.25 3.10 -3.17
N THR A 56 9.40 2.08 -2.34
CA THR A 56 8.55 1.83 -1.17
C THR A 56 9.36 2.11 0.08
N VAL A 57 8.84 2.96 0.96
CA VAL A 57 9.52 3.43 2.17
C VAL A 57 8.65 3.13 3.37
N LEU A 58 9.23 2.45 4.36
CA LEU A 58 8.69 2.28 5.70
C LEU A 58 9.09 3.47 6.55
N VAL A 59 8.13 4.08 7.24
CA VAL A 59 8.32 5.19 8.18
C VAL A 59 7.80 4.78 9.55
N GLU A 60 8.68 4.77 10.54
CA GLU A 60 8.41 4.35 11.91
C GLU A 60 8.59 5.53 12.87
N GLY A 61 7.62 5.74 13.75
CA GLY A 61 7.70 6.76 14.79
C GLY A 61 6.33 7.19 15.33
N PRO A 62 6.30 8.07 16.35
CA PRO A 62 5.07 8.58 16.92
C PRO A 62 4.31 9.55 15.98
N GLY A 63 4.99 10.16 14.99
CA GLY A 63 4.40 11.10 14.01
C GLY A 63 4.27 10.55 12.58
N SER A 64 4.40 9.24 12.37
CA SER A 64 4.46 8.63 11.03
C SER A 64 3.17 8.84 10.21
N ALA A 65 2.00 8.87 10.86
CA ALA A 65 0.72 9.12 10.21
C ALA A 65 0.63 10.54 9.62
N GLU A 66 0.83 11.57 10.44
CA GLU A 66 0.83 12.97 9.99
C GLU A 66 1.92 13.24 8.96
N PHE A 67 3.08 12.60 9.12
CA PHE A 67 4.14 12.66 8.13
C PHE A 67 3.69 12.10 6.78
N ALA A 68 3.14 10.88 6.75
CA ALA A 68 2.63 10.26 5.54
C ALA A 68 1.53 11.11 4.89
N ASP A 69 0.53 11.57 5.65
CA ASP A 69 -0.58 12.40 5.17
C ASP A 69 -0.12 13.74 4.55
N SER A 70 1.03 14.25 5.00
CA SER A 70 1.63 15.47 4.44
C SER A 70 2.30 15.25 3.07
N TRP A 71 2.61 14.00 2.73
CA TRP A 71 3.29 13.60 1.48
C TRP A 71 2.36 12.89 0.51
N ILE A 72 1.35 12.15 0.99
CA ILE A 72 0.38 11.43 0.17
C ILE A 72 -0.34 12.39 -0.78
N GLY A 73 -0.42 11.97 -2.05
CA GLY A 73 -1.00 12.71 -3.16
C GLY A 73 0.02 13.02 -4.25
N THR A 74 -0.36 13.91 -5.17
CA THR A 74 0.48 14.32 -6.29
C THR A 74 1.54 15.31 -5.83
N ILE A 75 2.79 15.08 -6.22
CA ILE A 75 3.88 16.06 -6.08
C ILE A 75 4.19 16.67 -7.44
N GLN A 76 4.27 18.00 -7.51
CA GLN A 76 4.68 18.71 -8.71
C GLN A 76 6.11 19.22 -8.58
N TRP A 77 6.92 18.99 -9.61
CA TRP A 77 8.19 19.68 -9.78
C TRP A 77 8.12 20.63 -10.99
N ILE A 78 8.59 21.85 -10.80
CA ILE A 78 8.66 22.91 -11.80
C ILE A 78 10.12 23.17 -12.15
N GLY A 79 10.56 22.68 -13.30
CA GLY A 79 11.94 22.86 -13.77
C GLY A 79 12.17 22.40 -15.20
N GLN A 80 13.28 22.85 -15.78
CA GLN A 80 13.67 22.46 -17.13
C GLN A 80 14.17 21.01 -17.14
N SER A 81 13.83 20.27 -18.19
CA SER A 81 14.29 18.90 -18.36
C SER A 81 15.82 18.84 -18.40
N GLN A 82 16.40 17.91 -17.64
CA GLN A 82 17.83 17.58 -17.68
C GLN A 82 18.16 16.59 -18.81
N PHE A 83 17.17 15.82 -19.28
CA PHE A 83 17.35 14.75 -20.27
C PHE A 83 17.10 15.22 -21.70
N ARG A 84 16.12 16.11 -21.89
CA ARG A 84 15.71 16.62 -23.20
C ARG A 84 16.10 18.07 -23.36
N LYS A 85 17.22 18.30 -24.05
CA LYS A 85 17.69 19.66 -24.40
C LYS A 85 16.61 20.42 -25.16
N MET A 86 16.43 21.71 -24.84
CA MET A 86 15.48 22.64 -25.48
C MET A 86 13.98 22.30 -25.33
N HIS A 87 13.62 21.33 -24.49
CA HIS A 87 12.22 20.97 -24.28
C HIS A 87 11.48 22.05 -23.46
N LYS A 88 10.33 22.53 -23.96
CA LYS A 88 9.61 23.67 -23.38
C LYS A 88 8.83 23.34 -22.10
N ARG A 89 8.46 22.07 -21.87
CA ARG A 89 7.68 21.65 -20.69
C ARG A 89 8.50 21.81 -19.43
N LYS A 90 7.86 22.36 -18.39
CA LYS A 90 8.48 22.56 -17.07
C LYS A 90 7.74 21.89 -15.92
N ASN A 91 6.50 21.43 -16.12
CA ASN A 91 5.68 20.82 -15.08
C ASN A 91 5.73 19.30 -15.18
N TRP A 92 6.22 18.66 -14.12
CA TRP A 92 6.40 17.23 -13.98
C TRP A 92 5.69 16.78 -12.70
N PHE A 93 5.03 15.62 -12.76
CA PHE A 93 4.18 15.14 -11.67
C PHE A 93 4.58 13.71 -11.31
N ILE A 94 4.59 13.41 -10.02
CA ILE A 94 4.77 12.07 -9.46
C ILE A 94 3.68 11.82 -8.42
N GLY A 95 3.42 10.56 -8.10
CA GLY A 95 2.45 10.16 -7.08
C GLY A 95 3.13 9.62 -5.83
N ILE A 96 2.57 9.94 -4.67
CA ILE A 96 2.89 9.28 -3.41
C ILE A 96 1.60 8.68 -2.86
N PHE A 97 1.61 7.38 -2.61
CA PHE A 97 0.45 6.62 -2.14
C PHE A 97 0.78 5.93 -0.84
N GLU A 98 -0.22 5.77 0.03
CA GLU A 98 -0.09 4.87 1.16
C GLU A 98 -0.26 3.43 0.68
N VAL A 99 0.61 2.54 1.12
CA VAL A 99 0.50 1.11 0.87
C VAL A 99 0.28 0.42 2.20
N ARG A 100 -0.71 -0.48 2.24
CA ARG A 100 -0.92 -1.35 3.40
C ARG A 100 -0.15 -2.63 3.16
N GLN A 101 0.63 -3.04 4.15
CA GLN A 101 1.21 -4.38 4.15
C GLN A 101 0.23 -5.34 4.78
N SER A 102 -0.16 -6.38 4.05
CA SER A 102 -0.93 -7.48 4.62
C SER A 102 -0.05 -8.29 5.57
N ALA A 103 -0.64 -8.73 6.67
CA ALA A 103 0.05 -9.59 7.62
C ALA A 103 0.36 -10.93 6.94
N LYS A 104 1.64 -11.32 6.94
CA LYS A 104 2.02 -12.66 6.46
C LYS A 104 1.37 -13.71 7.36
N VAL A 105 0.51 -14.53 6.77
CA VAL A 105 -0.08 -15.67 7.46
C VAL A 105 1.00 -16.74 7.64
N GLN A 106 1.58 -16.84 8.83
CA GLN A 106 2.39 -18.00 9.19
C GLN A 106 1.47 -19.17 9.51
N ILE A 107 1.60 -20.26 8.76
CA ILE A 107 0.80 -21.47 8.97
C ILE A 107 1.52 -22.33 10.01
N SER A 108 1.00 -22.36 11.23
CA SER A 108 1.44 -23.31 12.25
C SER A 108 0.42 -24.42 12.45
N TYR A 109 0.89 -25.66 12.56
CA TYR A 109 0.03 -26.81 12.87
C TYR A 109 -0.63 -26.71 14.25
N THR A 110 -0.05 -25.95 15.19
CA THR A 110 -0.61 -25.72 16.52
C THR A 110 -1.89 -24.90 16.49
N ASP A 111 -2.08 -24.12 15.43
CA ASP A 111 -3.19 -23.18 15.30
C ASP A 111 -4.41 -23.82 14.62
N ILE A 112 -4.30 -25.10 14.27
CA ILE A 112 -5.34 -25.89 13.65
C ILE A 112 -6.15 -26.62 14.72
N LYS A 113 -7.41 -26.23 14.88
CA LYS A 113 -8.37 -26.97 15.69
C LYS A 113 -9.10 -28.01 14.85
N TYR A 114 -9.16 -29.22 15.38
CA TYR A 114 -9.86 -30.34 14.75
C TYR A 114 -11.16 -30.62 15.50
N GLN A 115 -12.27 -30.71 14.77
CA GLN A 115 -13.56 -31.10 15.29
C GLN A 115 -14.04 -32.35 14.56
N ALA A 116 -14.31 -33.42 15.32
CA ALA A 116 -14.93 -34.62 14.78
C ALA A 116 -16.44 -34.39 14.61
N MET A 117 -16.99 -34.83 13.49
CA MET A 117 -18.39 -34.72 13.15
C MET A 117 -18.89 -36.01 12.51
N ARG A 118 -20.21 -36.17 12.48
CA ARG A 118 -20.85 -37.28 11.76
C ARG A 118 -20.83 -36.95 10.28
N SER A 119 -20.50 -37.93 9.44
CA SER A 119 -20.53 -37.74 7.99
C SER A 119 -21.98 -37.48 7.54
N SER A 120 -22.18 -36.48 6.68
CA SER A 120 -23.47 -36.20 6.06
C SER A 120 -23.59 -36.99 4.75
N GLY A 121 -24.51 -37.96 4.68
CA GLY A 121 -24.76 -38.73 3.46
C GLY A 121 -25.79 -39.84 3.65
N ALA A 122 -26.36 -40.33 2.54
CA ALA A 122 -27.24 -41.49 2.53
C ALA A 122 -26.42 -42.75 2.83
N GLY A 123 -26.26 -43.09 4.10
CA GLY A 123 -25.46 -44.22 4.55
C GLY A 123 -26.13 -45.05 5.64
N GLY A 124 -25.70 -46.31 5.76
CA GLY A 124 -26.20 -47.25 6.76
C GLY A 124 -25.82 -46.90 8.21
N GLN A 125 -26.06 -47.82 9.15
CA GLN A 125 -25.85 -47.58 10.59
C GLN A 125 -24.46 -46.99 10.95
N HIS A 126 -23.42 -47.32 10.19
CA HIS A 126 -22.06 -46.82 10.43
C HIS A 126 -21.93 -45.30 10.19
N VAL A 127 -22.52 -44.76 9.12
CA VAL A 127 -22.52 -43.31 8.82
C VAL A 127 -23.31 -42.55 9.88
N ASN A 128 -24.38 -43.17 10.37
CA ASN A 128 -25.19 -42.59 11.42
C ASN A 128 -24.55 -42.73 12.80
N LYS A 129 -23.80 -43.78 13.16
CA LYS A 129 -23.30 -43.93 14.55
C LYS A 129 -21.88 -43.38 14.77
N VAL A 130 -21.04 -43.31 13.74
CA VAL A 130 -19.60 -43.03 13.88
C VAL A 130 -19.25 -41.62 13.42
N SER A 131 -18.58 -40.86 14.29
CA SER A 131 -18.06 -39.51 13.98
C SER A 131 -16.73 -39.58 13.23
N SER A 132 -16.74 -40.11 12.00
CA SER A 132 -15.54 -40.28 11.18
C SER A 132 -15.14 -39.01 10.42
N ALA A 133 -16.05 -38.07 10.15
CA ALA A 133 -15.75 -36.83 9.46
C ALA A 133 -14.96 -35.87 10.36
N VAL A 134 -14.06 -35.09 9.78
CA VAL A 134 -13.19 -34.15 10.51
C VAL A 134 -13.25 -32.79 9.85
N ARG A 135 -13.53 -31.76 10.66
CA ARG A 135 -13.40 -30.34 10.31
C ARG A 135 -12.11 -29.81 10.91
N ALA A 136 -11.21 -29.32 10.07
CA ALA A 136 -10.01 -28.59 10.48
C ALA A 136 -10.25 -27.09 10.32
N VAL A 137 -9.94 -26.30 11.34
CA VAL A 137 -10.12 -24.84 11.35
C VAL A 137 -8.81 -24.18 11.78
N HIS A 138 -8.30 -23.27 10.97
CA HIS A 138 -7.20 -22.40 11.36
C HIS A 138 -7.75 -21.25 12.20
N VAL A 139 -7.42 -21.23 13.49
CA VAL A 139 -8.02 -20.29 14.46
C VAL A 139 -7.76 -18.83 14.11
N PRO A 140 -6.54 -18.42 13.71
CA PRO A 140 -6.25 -17.02 13.40
C PRO A 140 -7.01 -16.47 12.19
N THR A 141 -7.20 -17.29 11.15
CA THR A 141 -7.85 -16.83 9.90
C THR A 141 -9.33 -17.19 9.81
N GLY A 142 -9.81 -18.11 10.67
CA GLY A 142 -11.18 -18.65 10.61
C GLY A 142 -11.43 -19.59 9.43
N ILE A 143 -10.45 -19.81 8.54
CA ILE A 143 -10.60 -20.67 7.36
C ILE A 143 -10.75 -22.12 7.82
N ALA A 144 -11.69 -22.83 7.21
CA ALA A 144 -12.01 -24.21 7.55
C ALA A 144 -12.03 -25.13 6.31
N ALA A 145 -11.66 -26.38 6.54
CA ALA A 145 -11.80 -27.47 5.59
C ALA A 145 -12.40 -28.70 6.28
N VAL A 146 -13.15 -29.49 5.51
CA VAL A 146 -13.79 -30.73 5.99
C VAL A 146 -13.33 -31.88 5.11
N ALA A 147 -13.15 -33.05 5.72
CA ALA A 147 -12.94 -34.31 5.01
C ALA A 147 -13.81 -35.40 5.66
N MET A 148 -14.42 -36.22 4.80
CA MET A 148 -15.36 -37.27 5.19
C MET A 148 -15.34 -38.50 4.27
N GLU A 149 -14.37 -38.56 3.36
CA GLU A 149 -14.29 -39.55 2.28
C GLU A 149 -13.91 -40.95 2.80
N SER A 150 -13.10 -41.01 3.87
CA SER A 150 -12.67 -42.28 4.46
C SER A 150 -13.57 -42.68 5.63
N ARG A 151 -13.70 -43.98 5.86
CA ARG A 151 -14.26 -44.52 7.11
C ARG A 151 -13.34 -44.28 8.33
N SER A 152 -12.06 -43.97 8.10
CA SER A 152 -11.08 -43.70 9.16
C SER A 152 -11.02 -42.22 9.51
N GLN A 153 -11.24 -41.90 10.79
CA GLN A 153 -11.11 -40.54 11.30
C GLN A 153 -9.70 -39.99 11.13
N HIS A 154 -8.67 -40.82 11.33
CA HIS A 154 -7.27 -40.40 11.18
C HIS A 154 -6.95 -40.00 9.74
N GLN A 155 -7.45 -40.78 8.77
CA GLN A 155 -7.28 -40.48 7.36
C GLN A 155 -8.00 -39.17 7.00
N ASN A 156 -9.23 -38.98 7.47
CA ASN A 156 -9.97 -37.74 7.27
C ASN A 156 -9.29 -36.54 7.95
N LYS A 157 -8.67 -36.73 9.12
CA LYS A 157 -7.87 -35.67 9.76
C LYS A 157 -6.71 -35.23 8.86
N LYS A 158 -5.98 -36.18 8.27
CA LYS A 158 -4.88 -35.88 7.34
C LYS A 158 -5.38 -35.11 6.13
N THR A 159 -6.41 -35.62 5.45
CA THR A 159 -7.01 -34.98 4.27
C THR A 159 -7.61 -33.60 4.57
N ALA A 160 -8.27 -33.42 5.72
CA ALA A 160 -8.78 -32.12 6.14
C ALA A 160 -7.65 -31.10 6.38
N THR A 161 -6.50 -31.56 6.91
CA THR A 161 -5.32 -30.72 7.10
C THR A 161 -4.72 -30.29 5.77
N GLU A 162 -4.53 -31.23 4.84
CA GLU A 162 -4.01 -30.94 3.49
C GLU A 162 -4.89 -29.92 2.76
N ARG A 163 -6.21 -30.10 2.79
CA ARG A 163 -7.16 -29.13 2.20
C ARG A 163 -7.14 -27.78 2.89
N LEU A 164 -6.98 -27.75 4.20
CA LEU A 164 -6.90 -26.50 4.94
C LEU A 164 -5.65 -25.71 4.53
N ILE A 165 -4.49 -26.37 4.45
CA ILE A 165 -3.24 -25.76 4.01
C ILE A 165 -3.38 -25.20 2.59
N GLN A 166 -3.91 -25.99 1.65
CA GLN A 166 -4.16 -25.51 0.28
C GLN A 166 -5.04 -24.25 0.23
N LYS A 167 -6.09 -24.19 1.06
CA LYS A 167 -6.94 -23.00 1.15
C LYS A 167 -6.20 -21.78 1.74
N LEU A 168 -5.38 -21.98 2.76
CA LEU A 168 -4.58 -20.91 3.36
C LEU A 168 -3.54 -20.36 2.37
N GLU A 169 -2.87 -21.23 1.64
CA GLU A 169 -1.91 -20.86 0.59
C GLU A 169 -2.61 -20.09 -0.54
N ALA A 170 -3.77 -20.57 -1.01
CA ALA A 170 -4.55 -19.89 -2.04
C ALA A 170 -4.98 -18.48 -1.59
N ALA A 171 -5.48 -18.35 -0.35
CA ALA A 171 -5.86 -17.05 0.21
C ALA A 171 -4.66 -16.09 0.34
N THR A 172 -3.50 -16.60 0.76
CA THR A 172 -2.27 -15.81 0.85
C THR A 172 -1.82 -15.32 -0.52
N LEU A 173 -1.90 -16.19 -1.53
CA LEU A 173 -1.55 -15.85 -2.91
C LEU A 173 -2.52 -14.83 -3.52
N GLU A 174 -3.80 -14.90 -3.18
CA GLU A 174 -4.81 -13.91 -3.58
C GLU A 174 -4.54 -12.53 -2.95
N GLN A 175 -4.18 -12.49 -1.67
CA GLN A 175 -3.77 -11.26 -0.99
C GLN A 175 -2.53 -10.62 -1.64
N LEU A 176 -1.51 -11.41 -1.95
CA LEU A 176 -0.31 -10.91 -2.63
C LEU A 176 -0.62 -10.36 -4.04
N LYS A 177 -1.51 -11.02 -4.79
CA LYS A 177 -1.97 -10.52 -6.09
C LYS A 177 -2.68 -9.18 -5.96
N GLU A 178 -3.53 -9.03 -4.96
CA GLU A 178 -4.24 -7.79 -4.69
C GLU A 178 -3.27 -6.66 -4.33
N GLU A 179 -2.26 -6.91 -3.50
CA GLU A 179 -1.22 -5.92 -3.19
C GLU A 179 -0.46 -5.45 -4.44
N VAL A 180 -0.06 -6.39 -5.29
CA VAL A 180 0.64 -6.07 -6.55
C VAL A 180 -0.28 -5.27 -7.48
N ASN A 181 -1.55 -5.66 -7.59
CA ASN A 181 -2.53 -4.93 -8.39
C ASN A 181 -2.74 -3.50 -7.87
N GLN A 182 -2.88 -3.31 -6.56
CA GLN A 182 -3.00 -1.98 -5.96
C GLN A 182 -1.77 -1.12 -6.22
N GLN A 183 -0.57 -1.68 -6.05
CA GLN A 183 0.68 -0.97 -6.36
C GLN A 183 0.76 -0.58 -7.84
N TRP A 184 0.27 -1.42 -8.74
CA TRP A 184 0.20 -1.14 -10.17
C TRP A 184 -0.86 -0.07 -10.51
N GLU A 185 -2.03 -0.14 -9.90
CA GLU A 185 -3.08 0.87 -10.06
C GLU A 185 -2.62 2.25 -9.59
N ASN A 186 -1.90 2.33 -8.48
CA ASN A 186 -1.25 3.56 -8.00
C ASN A 186 -0.35 4.20 -9.06
N GLN A 187 0.39 3.40 -9.84
CA GLN A 187 1.23 3.91 -10.93
C GLN A 187 0.42 4.50 -12.10
N LEU A 188 -0.81 4.03 -12.31
CA LEU A 188 -1.71 4.48 -13.37
C LEU A 188 -2.53 5.72 -12.95
N GLN A 189 -2.91 5.81 -11.68
CA GLN A 189 -3.83 6.83 -11.16
C GLN A 189 -3.14 8.15 -10.75
N ILE A 190 -1.92 8.42 -11.22
CA ILE A 190 -1.23 9.68 -10.89
C ILE A 190 -1.99 10.86 -11.49
N GLU A 191 -2.67 11.63 -10.62
CA GLU A 191 -3.38 12.84 -11.01
C GLU A 191 -2.42 13.93 -11.46
N ARG A 192 -2.67 14.53 -12.62
CA ARG A 192 -1.87 15.63 -13.18
C ARG A 192 -2.52 16.96 -12.85
N GLY A 193 -2.41 17.37 -11.59
CA GLY A 193 -3.06 18.58 -11.06
C GLY A 193 -3.12 18.54 -9.54
N ASN A 194 -3.67 19.58 -8.92
CA ASN A 194 -3.90 19.69 -7.47
C ASN A 194 -2.73 19.17 -6.61
N PRO A 195 -1.50 19.68 -6.79
CA PRO A 195 -0.34 19.13 -6.12
C PRO A 195 -0.41 19.35 -4.62
N LYS A 196 -0.17 18.29 -3.85
CA LYS A 196 0.01 18.34 -2.40
C LYS A 196 1.23 19.18 -2.01
N ARG A 197 2.33 19.02 -2.75
CA ARG A 197 3.54 19.84 -2.59
C ARG A 197 4.12 20.22 -3.95
N VAL A 198 4.73 21.40 -4.00
CA VAL A 198 5.39 21.94 -5.19
C VAL A 198 6.86 22.20 -4.90
N PHE A 199 7.73 21.66 -5.74
CA PHE A 199 9.16 21.90 -5.73
C PHE A 199 9.58 22.64 -7.01
N SER A 200 10.65 23.42 -6.94
CA SER A 200 11.15 24.13 -8.13
C SER A 200 12.65 24.27 -8.16
N GLY A 201 13.17 24.50 -9.37
CA GLY A 201 14.60 24.68 -9.60
C GLY A 201 15.37 23.37 -9.60
N THR A 202 16.66 23.46 -9.92
CA THR A 202 17.61 22.33 -9.96
C THR A 202 17.91 21.76 -8.57
N ASP A 203 17.90 22.62 -7.55
CA ASP A 203 18.27 22.27 -6.17
C ASP A 203 17.11 21.68 -5.36
N PHE A 204 15.95 21.42 -5.99
CA PHE A 204 14.74 20.93 -5.32
C PHE A 204 14.33 21.77 -4.10
N LYS A 205 14.59 23.09 -4.15
CA LYS A 205 14.24 23.99 -3.06
C LYS A 205 12.73 23.97 -2.88
N LYS A 206 12.29 23.78 -1.63
CA LYS A 206 10.90 23.94 -1.24
C LYS A 206 10.51 25.38 -1.59
N GLN A 207 9.52 25.55 -2.47
CA GLN A 207 9.00 26.90 -2.69
C GLN A 207 8.39 27.38 -1.37
N LYS A 208 8.71 28.62 -1.00
CA LYS A 208 7.98 29.32 0.06
C LYS A 208 6.52 29.37 -0.40
N THR A 209 5.61 28.87 0.42
CA THR A 209 4.18 29.04 0.15
C THR A 209 3.88 30.53 0.26
N ASP A 210 3.74 31.22 -0.86
CA ASP A 210 3.17 32.56 -0.88
C ASP A 210 1.70 32.42 -0.50
N LYS A 211 1.41 32.63 0.79
CA LYS A 211 0.04 32.68 1.29
C LYS A 211 -0.66 33.88 0.66
N SER A 212 -1.37 33.65 -0.44
CA SER A 212 -2.19 34.66 -1.08
C SER A 212 -3.52 34.78 -0.35
N TYR A 213 -3.63 35.81 0.50
CA TYR A 213 -4.87 36.12 1.22
C TYR A 213 -5.89 36.89 0.37
N LYS A 214 -5.69 36.98 -0.95
CA LYS A 214 -6.52 37.82 -1.83
C LYS A 214 -7.99 37.45 -1.75
N THR A 215 -8.30 36.15 -1.81
CA THR A 215 -9.67 35.63 -1.76
C THR A 215 -10.29 35.83 -0.37
N THR A 216 -9.55 35.54 0.70
CA THR A 216 -9.99 35.76 2.09
C THR A 216 -10.24 37.23 2.38
N ARG A 217 -9.37 38.12 1.88
CA ARG A 217 -9.52 39.58 2.00
C ARG A 217 -10.75 40.08 1.24
N GLN A 218 -11.03 39.52 0.06
CA GLN A 218 -12.23 39.85 -0.72
C GLN A 218 -13.51 39.45 0.03
N GLN A 219 -13.56 38.25 0.61
CA GLN A 219 -14.69 37.78 1.43
C GLN A 219 -14.90 38.64 2.68
N LEU A 220 -13.83 38.96 3.41
CA LEU A 220 -13.92 39.83 4.59
C LEU A 220 -14.44 41.23 4.22
N LYS A 221 -14.01 41.77 3.08
CA LYS A 221 -14.49 43.07 2.59
C LYS A 221 -15.99 43.04 2.28
N ASN A 222 -16.46 42.01 1.57
CA ASN A 222 -17.87 41.86 1.25
C ASN A 222 -18.73 41.68 2.53
N ASN A 223 -18.24 40.91 3.49
CA ASN A 223 -18.93 40.72 4.78
C ASN A 223 -19.05 42.03 5.56
N LEU A 224 -17.99 42.85 5.61
CA LEU A 224 -18.05 44.17 6.24
C LEU A 224 -19.04 45.12 5.56
N GLN A 225 -19.12 45.05 4.24
CA GLN A 225 -20.02 45.91 3.46
C GLN A 225 -21.49 45.57 3.73
N ASN A 226 -21.81 44.27 3.86
CA ASN A 226 -23.15 43.80 4.24
C ASN A 226 -23.52 44.07 5.71
N TYR A 227 -22.57 44.44 6.57
CA TYR A 227 -22.83 44.79 7.98
C TYR A 227 -23.12 46.29 8.19
N ILE A 228 -22.84 47.11 7.18
CA ILE A 228 -23.03 48.57 7.21
C ILE A 228 -24.36 48.97 6.56
N GLU A 229 -24.95 48.09 5.75
CA GLU A 229 -26.34 48.18 5.25
C GLU A 229 -27.34 47.63 6.28
#